data_AF-A0A536YWU9-F1
#
_entry.id   AF-A0A536YWU9-F1
#
_cell.length_a   1.000
_cell.length_b   1.000
_cell.length_c   1.000
_cell.angle_alpha   90.00
_cell.angle_beta   90.00
_cell.angle_gamma   90.00
#
_symmetry.space_group_name_H-M   'P 1'
#
loop_
_entity.id
_entity.type
_entity.pdbx_description
1 polymer ?
#
loop_
_entity_poly.entity_id
_entity_poly.type
_entity_poly.pdbx_seq_one_letter_code
_entity_poly.pdbx_strand_id
1 'polypeptide(L)' 'MVRSHNEDSIASDGDQGLVVLADGMGGYNAGEVASGMATTVIITELQQLLEKRVPYEIDAHSGQLVAHQLLHEQIA' A
#
# COMPACT_ATOMS: atom_id res chain seq x y z
N MET A 1 26.19 -11.27 -4.80
CA MET A 1 25.39 -11.71 -5.96
C MET A 1 24.42 -10.59 -6.28
N VAL A 2 24.48 -10.00 -7.47
CA VAL A 2 23.53 -8.97 -7.91
C VAL A 2 22.38 -9.70 -8.62
N ARG A 3 21.12 -9.43 -8.24
CA ARG A 3 19.96 -9.95 -8.97
C ARG A 3 19.92 -9.32 -10.35
N SER A 4 19.66 -10.12 -11.38
CA SER A 4 19.55 -9.63 -12.77
C SER A 4 18.25 -8.87 -13.03
N HIS A 5 17.19 -9.15 -12.25
CA HIS A 5 15.89 -8.52 -12.34
C HIS A 5 15.44 -8.06 -10.96
N ASN A 6 14.88 -6.85 -10.90
CA ASN A 6 14.21 -6.34 -9.71
C ASN A 6 12.71 -6.64 -9.85
N GLU A 7 12.15 -7.37 -8.89
CA GLU A 7 10.72 -7.71 -8.87
C GLU A 7 9.94 -6.77 -7.91
N ASP A 8 10.61 -5.81 -7.27
CA ASP A 8 9.96 -4.83 -6.39
C ASP A 8 9.21 -3.76 -7.18
N SER A 9 8.03 -3.38 -6.69
CA SER A 9 7.24 -2.25 -7.21
C SER A 9 6.97 -1.22 -6.12
N ILE A 10 6.93 0.06 -6.49
CA ILE A 10 6.63 1.18 -5.60
C ILE A 10 5.54 2.04 -6.23
N ALA A 11 4.55 2.42 -5.43
CA ALA A 11 3.57 3.45 -5.76
C ALA A 11 3.46 4.48 -4.63
N SER A 12 3.17 5.74 -4.95
CA SER A 12 3.09 6.81 -3.96
C SER A 12 2.04 7.85 -4.31
N ASP A 13 1.37 8.37 -3.29
CA ASP A 13 0.48 9.52 -3.34
C ASP A 13 0.96 10.55 -2.31
N GLY A 14 1.58 11.62 -2.81
CA GLY A 14 2.11 12.68 -1.96
C GLY A 14 1.03 13.53 -1.29
N ASP A 15 -0.15 13.66 -1.90
CA ASP A 15 -1.23 14.50 -1.39
C ASP A 15 -1.85 13.87 -0.14
N GLN A 16 -1.93 12.53 -0.12
CA GLN A 16 -2.44 11.76 1.01
C GLN A 16 -1.33 11.25 1.95
N GLY A 17 -0.05 11.49 1.62
CA GLY A 17 1.09 11.01 2.41
C GLY A 17 1.23 9.48 2.41
N LEU A 18 0.80 8.81 1.34
CA LEU A 18 0.77 7.35 1.22
C LEU A 18 1.90 6.83 0.32
N VAL A 19 2.58 5.77 0.75
CA VAL A 19 3.59 5.05 -0.04
C VAL A 19 3.37 3.55 0.14
N VAL A 20 3.44 2.80 -0.96
CA VAL A 20 3.31 1.35 -1.01
C VAL A 20 4.55 0.78 -1.67
N LEU A 21 5.18 -0.21 -1.03
CA LEU A 21 6.25 -1.03 -1.59
C LEU A 21 5.77 -2.49 -1.56
N ALA A 22 5.87 -3.18 -2.70
CA ALA A 22 5.60 -4.60 -2.81
C ALA A 22 6.84 -5.33 -3.32
N ASP A 23 7.26 -6.38 -2.59
CA ASP A 23 8.31 -7.33 -3.01
C ASP A 23 7.66 -8.40 -3.88
N GLY A 24 8.03 -8.43 -5.16
CA GLY A 24 7.50 -9.39 -6.12
C GLY A 24 8.16 -10.75 -5.97
N MET A 25 7.33 -11.79 -5.83
CA MET A 25 7.79 -13.18 -5.85
C MET A 25 7.16 -13.94 -7.03
N GLY A 26 7.99 -14.56 -7.86
CA GLY A 26 7.51 -15.38 -8.98
C GLY A 26 8.57 -15.69 -10.02
N GLY A 27 9.67 -14.92 -10.04
CA GLY A 27 10.72 -15.07 -11.03
C GLY A 27 10.40 -14.29 -12.31
N TYR A 28 11.32 -13.41 -12.70
CA TYR A 28 11.24 -12.58 -13.92
C TYR A 28 9.90 -11.82 -13.97
N ASN A 29 9.13 -12.03 -15.04
CA ASN A 29 7.91 -11.27 -15.34
C ASN A 29 6.79 -11.55 -14.34
N ALA A 30 6.75 -12.74 -13.71
CA ALA A 30 5.67 -13.07 -12.79
C ALA A 30 5.75 -12.23 -11.51
N GLY A 31 6.94 -12.05 -10.96
CA GLY A 31 7.16 -11.21 -9.78
C GLY A 31 6.90 -9.75 -10.07
N GLU A 32 7.39 -9.23 -11.21
CA GLU A 32 7.15 -7.84 -11.64
C GLU A 32 5.66 -7.54 -11.84
N VAL A 33 4.92 -8.44 -12.49
CA VAL A 33 3.47 -8.26 -12.68
C VAL A 33 2.73 -8.34 -11.35
N ALA A 34 3.09 -9.29 -10.48
CA ALA A 34 2.45 -9.46 -9.18
C ALA A 34 2.66 -8.23 -8.28
N SER A 35 3.89 -7.74 -8.16
CA SER A 35 4.19 -6.56 -7.33
C SER A 35 3.55 -5.29 -7.91
N GLY A 36 3.58 -5.11 -9.23
CA GLY A 36 2.92 -4.00 -9.91
C GLY A 36 1.40 -3.98 -9.68
N MET A 37 0.76 -5.15 -9.77
CA MET A 37 -0.66 -5.29 -9.45
C MET A 37 -0.94 -4.97 -7.98
N ALA A 38 -0.13 -5.51 -7.05
CA ALA A 38 -0.30 -5.27 -5.62
C ALA A 38 -0.21 -3.78 -5.27
N THR A 39 0.84 -3.09 -5.73
CA THR A 39 0.99 -1.65 -5.47
C THR A 39 -0.15 -0.83 -6.07
N THR A 40 -0.62 -1.18 -7.26
CA THR A 40 -1.70 -0.45 -7.95
C THR A 40 -3.05 -0.59 -7.25
N VAL A 41 -3.40 -1.81 -6.82
CA VAL A 41 -4.66 -2.06 -6.12
C VAL A 41 -4.66 -1.37 -4.76
N ILE A 42 -3.61 -1.58 -3.96
CA ILE A 42 -3.52 -1.04 -2.60
C ILE A 42 -3.58 0.49 -2.62
N ILE A 43 -2.83 1.15 -3.52
CA ILE A 43 -2.84 2.62 -3.57
C ILE A 43 -4.21 3.16 -3.99
N THR A 44 -4.84 2.56 -5.00
CA THR A 44 -6.13 3.04 -5.52
C THR A 44 -7.23 2.91 -4.47
N GLU A 45 -7.26 1.80 -3.74
CA GLU A 45 -8.28 1.56 -2.72
C GLU A 45 -8.07 2.47 -1.49
N LEU A 46 -6.84 2.59 -1.01
CA LEU A 46 -6.54 3.47 0.12
C LEU A 46 -6.76 4.94 -0.22
N GLN A 47 -6.42 5.40 -1.43
CA GLN A 47 -6.70 6.77 -1.88
C GLN A 47 -8.17 7.14 -1.70
N GLN A 48 -9.09 6.29 -2.15
CA GLN A 48 -10.54 6.51 -2.04
C GLN A 48 -11.05 6.53 -0.59
N LEU A 49 -10.37 5.86 0.33
CA LEU A 49 -10.69 5.84 1.75
C LEU A 49 -10.15 7.08 2.47
N LEU A 50 -8.92 7.49 2.14
CA LEU A 50 -8.25 8.65 2.71
C LEU A 50 -8.91 9.97 2.27
N GLU A 51 -9.52 10.02 1.07
CA GLU A 51 -10.38 11.15 0.66
C GLU A 51 -11.57 11.40 1.61
N LYS A 52 -12.01 10.37 2.35
CA LYS A 52 -13.22 10.40 3.17
C LYS A 52 -12.93 10.45 4.67
N ARG A 53 -11.69 10.20 5.08
CA ARG A 53 -11.30 10.11 6.50
C ARG A 53 -9.97 10.78 6.75
N VAL A 54 -9.85 11.40 7.92
CA VAL A 54 -8.62 12.07 8.33
C VAL A 54 -7.66 11.05 8.96
N PRO A 55 -6.51 10.72 8.33
CA PRO A 55 -5.74 9.52 8.71
C PRO A 55 -5.01 9.67 10.06
N TYR A 56 -4.70 10.91 10.44
CA TYR A 56 -3.99 11.26 11.67
C TYR A 56 -4.92 11.47 12.87
N GLU A 57 -6.24 11.38 12.70
CA GLU A 57 -7.17 11.43 13.83
C GLU A 57 -7.11 10.13 14.65
N ILE A 58 -7.36 10.27 15.95
CA ILE A 58 -7.51 9.14 16.85
C ILE A 58 -8.99 8.80 16.93
N ASP A 59 -9.32 7.56 16.58
CA ASP A 59 -10.66 7.02 16.75
C ASP A 59 -11.00 6.92 18.24
N ALA A 60 -12.08 7.59 18.66
CA ALA A 60 -12.46 7.71 20.07
C ALA A 60 -12.87 6.37 20.70
N HIS A 61 -13.23 5.37 19.89
CA HIS A 61 -13.69 4.08 20.39
C HIS A 61 -12.53 3.09 20.61
N SER A 62 -11.60 3.00 19.65
CA SER A 62 -10.44 2.11 19.73
C SER A 62 -9.21 2.74 20.38
N GLY A 63 -9.13 4.07 20.42
CA GLY A 63 -7.92 4.81 20.82
C GLY A 63 -6.77 4.69 19.82
N GLN A 64 -7.01 4.15 18.62
CA GLN A 64 -6.00 4.00 17.57
C GLN A 64 -6.10 5.11 16.53
N LEU A 65 -5.01 5.31 15.77
CA LEU A 65 -5.03 6.15 14.59
C LEU A 65 -5.99 5.56 13.54
N VAL A 66 -6.79 6.40 12.91
CA VAL A 66 -7.67 6.01 11.80
C VAL A 66 -6.86 5.33 10.70
N ALA A 67 -5.65 5.80 10.39
CA ALA A 67 -4.74 5.15 9.46
C ALA A 67 -4.45 3.69 9.82
N HIS A 68 -4.26 3.37 11.11
CA HIS A 68 -3.99 2.00 11.55
C HIS A 68 -5.19 1.08 11.30
N GLN A 69 -6.40 1.57 11.59
CA GLN A 69 -7.63 0.82 11.32
C GLN A 69 -7.83 0.59 9.83
N LEU A 70 -7.67 1.64 9.00
CA LEU A 70 -7.82 1.54 7.54
C LEU A 70 -6.86 0.53 6.93
N LEU A 71 -5.60 0.53 7.37
CA LEU A 71 -4.59 -0.42 6.89
C LEU A 71 -4.94 -1.85 7.31
N HIS A 72 -5.40 -2.06 8.55
CA HIS A 72 -5.81 -3.37 9.03
C HIS A 72 -7.06 -3.89 8.32
N GLU A 73 -8.05 -3.04 8.03
CA GLU A 73 -9.29 -3.46 7.35
C GLU A 73 -9.06 -3.81 5.88
N GLN A 74 -8.14 -3.11 5.20
CA GLN A 74 -7.97 -3.24 3.75
C GLN A 74 -6.89 -4.26 3.34
N ILE A 75 -5.89 -4.52 4.19
CA ILE A 75 -4.71 -5.33 3.82
C ILE A 75 -4.61 -6.64 4.61
N ALA A 76 -5.21 -6.74 5.81
CA ALA A 76 -5.06 -7.89 6.72
C ALA A 76 -6.25 -8.87 6.67
#